data_AF-A0A7C6XZ05-F1
#
_entry.id   AF-A0A7C6XZ05-F1
#
_cell.length_a   1.000
_cell.length_b   1.000
_cell.length_c   1.000
_cell.angle_alpha   90.00
_cell.angle_beta   90.00
_cell.angle_gamma   90.00
#
_symmetry.space_group_name_H-M   'P 1'
#
loop_
_entity.id
_entity.type
_entity.pdbx_description
1 polymer ?
#
loop_
_entity_poly.entity_id
_entity_poly.type
_entity_poly.pdbx_seq_one_letter_code
_entity_poly.pdbx_strand_id
1 'polypeptide(L)' 'NQGYTCNRCIKGNISYDTREKIYHFPGCEYYDQTVINERYGEWWFSSEAEAVAAGWRKAMNCP' A
#
# COMPACT_ATOMS: atom_id res chain seq x y z
N ASN A 1 -7.41 10.28 13.40
CA ASN A 1 -6.65 9.02 13.59
C ASN A 1 -7.54 7.80 13.44
N GLN A 2 -8.21 7.62 12.30
CA GLN A 2 -8.84 6.35 11.97
C GLN A 2 -7.89 5.62 11.03
N GLY A 3 -7.06 4.75 11.60
CA GLY A 3 -6.23 3.86 10.80
C GLY A 3 -7.16 2.91 10.04
N TYR A 4 -7.04 2.85 8.72
CA TYR A 4 -7.76 1.89 7.92
C TYR A 4 -7.36 0.47 8.38
N THR A 5 -8.34 -0.32 8.83
CA THR A 5 -8.18 -1.73 9.19
C THR A 5 -9.16 -2.54 8.34
N CYS A 6 -8.65 -3.50 7.58
CA CYS A 6 -9.47 -4.31 6.69
C CYS A 6 -8.75 -5.63 6.35
N ASN A 7 -9.46 -6.67 5.91
CA ASN A 7 -8.83 -7.96 5.61
C ASN A 7 -8.05 -7.88 4.27
N ARG A 8 -6.73 -7.65 4.35
CA ARG A 8 -5.79 -7.63 3.20
C ARG A 8 -6.20 -6.72 2.05
N CYS A 9 -6.75 -5.54 2.33
CA CYS A 9 -7.14 -4.59 1.30
C CYS A 9 -6.20 -3.39 1.22
N ILE A 10 -5.07 -3.36 1.92
CA ILE A 10 -4.04 -2.36 1.70
C ILE A 10 -2.98 -2.94 0.77
N LYS A 11 -2.81 -2.35 -0.41
CA LYS A 11 -1.89 -2.76 -1.47
C LYS A 11 -0.54 -2.08 -1.27
N GLY A 12 0.50 -2.82 -0.87
CA GLY A 12 1.88 -2.34 -0.85
C GLY A 12 2.58 -2.59 -2.18
N ASN A 13 2.73 -1.56 -3.01
CA ASN A 13 3.44 -1.58 -4.30
C ASN A 13 4.84 -0.92 -4.25
N ILE A 14 5.82 -1.54 -4.90
CA ILE A 14 7.17 -0.98 -5.02
C ILE A 14 7.22 -0.21 -6.33
N SER A 15 7.35 1.11 -6.24
CA SER A 15 7.45 1.98 -7.42
C SER A 15 8.59 1.50 -8.32
N TYR A 16 8.29 1.26 -9.59
CA TYR A 16 9.30 0.82 -10.55
C TYR A 16 10.41 1.87 -10.71
N ASP A 17 10.01 3.14 -10.81
CA ASP A 17 10.92 4.26 -11.08
C ASP A 17 11.78 4.65 -9.87
N THR A 18 11.16 4.72 -8.69
CA THR A 18 11.82 5.24 -7.48
C THR A 18 12.27 4.14 -6.52
N ARG A 19 11.83 2.89 -6.72
CA ARG A 19 12.04 1.75 -5.81
C ARG A 19 11.47 1.97 -4.41
N GLU A 20 10.62 2.97 -4.24
CA GLU A 20 9.99 3.28 -2.97
C GLU A 20 8.87 2.29 -2.65
N LYS A 21 8.75 1.95 -1.37
CA LYS A 21 7.67 1.16 -0.81
C LYS A 21 6.48 2.06 -0.51
N ILE A 22 5.44 2.03 -1.35
CA ILE A 22 4.22 2.82 -1.18
C ILE A 22 3.00 1.93 -0.97
N TYR A 23 2.07 2.35 -0.12
CA TYR A 23 0.81 1.64 0.07
C TYR A 23 -0.41 2.45 -0.40
N HIS A 24 -1.40 1.72 -0.91
CA HIS A 24 -2.71 2.22 -1.31
C HIS A 24 -3.80 1.47 -0.53
N PHE A 25 -4.84 2.16 -0.08
CA PHE A 25 -6.05 1.58 0.54
C PHE A 25 -7.29 1.87 -0.31
N PRO A 26 -8.43 1.19 -0.05
CA PRO A 26 -9.67 1.44 -0.80
C PRO A 26 -10.09 2.91 -0.70
N GLY A 27 -10.20 3.58 -1.85
CA GLY A 27 -10.48 5.02 -1.93
C GLY A 27 -9.29 5.87 -2.36
N CYS A 28 -8.07 5.32 -2.45
CA CYS A 28 -6.99 5.97 -3.18
C CYS A 28 -7.26 5.95 -4.69
N GLU A 29 -6.85 7.01 -5.39
CA GLU A 29 -7.10 7.18 -6.83
C GLU A 29 -6.60 6.01 -7.69
N TYR A 30 -5.39 5.50 -7.40
CA TYR A 30 -4.80 4.39 -8.15
C TYR A 30 -4.97 3.03 -7.48
N TYR A 31 -5.82 2.91 -6.47
CA TYR A 31 -5.99 1.66 -5.74
C TYR A 31 -6.30 0.48 -6.68
N ASP A 32 -7.27 0.62 -7.58
CA ASP A 32 -7.69 -0.47 -8.47
C ASP A 32 -6.65 -0.78 -9.56
N GLN A 33 -5.87 0.22 -9.97
CA GLN A 33 -4.80 0.07 -10.97
C GLN A 33 -3.55 -0.59 -10.40
N THR A 34 -3.27 -0.39 -9.11
CA THR A 34 -2.17 -1.05 -8.44
C THR A 34 -2.42 -2.56 -8.39
N VAL A 35 -1.54 -3.33 -9.02
CA VAL A 35 -1.54 -4.81 -8.97
C VAL A 35 -0.33 -5.26 -8.16
N ILE A 36 -0.57 -6.08 -7.14
CA ILE A 36 0.49 -6.60 -6.27
C ILE A 36 1.19 -7.79 -6.92
N ASN A 37 2.52 -7.71 -6.97
CA ASN A 37 3.39 -8.77 -7.42
C ASN A 37 4.40 -9.17 -6.34
N GLU A 38 4.08 -10.25 -5.62
CA GLU A 38 4.88 -10.79 -4.52
C GLU A 38 6.31 -11.17 -4.95
N ARG A 39 6.53 -11.48 -6.23
CA ARG A 39 7.88 -11.80 -6.74
C ARG A 39 8.83 -10.61 -6.67
N TYR A 40 8.29 -9.39 -6.65
CA TYR A 40 9.08 -8.16 -6.51
C TYR A 40 9.13 -7.66 -5.05
N GLY A 41 8.58 -8.42 -4.09
CA GLY A 41 8.52 -8.04 -2.68
C GLY A 41 7.34 -7.12 -2.34
N GLU A 42 6.36 -7.04 -3.23
CA GLU A 42 5.09 -6.34 -2.99
C GLU A 42 4.14 -7.22 -2.17
N TRP A 43 3.29 -6.63 -1.35
CA TRP A 43 2.46 -7.40 -0.42
C TRP A 43 1.17 -6.69 -0.03
N TRP A 44 0.23 -7.44 0.53
CA TRP A 44 -1.02 -6.92 1.08
C TRP A 44 -0.98 -6.80 2.60
N PHE A 45 -1.41 -5.65 3.13
CA PHE A 45 -1.50 -5.40 4.56
C PHE A 45 -2.95 -5.37 5.04
N SER A 46 -3.14 -5.63 6.33
CA SER A 46 -4.44 -5.57 6.99
C SER A 46 -4.67 -4.25 7.74
N SER A 47 -3.62 -3.45 7.94
CA SER A 47 -3.74 -2.10 8.52
C SER A 47 -2.66 -1.14 8.01
N GLU A 48 -2.95 0.17 8.04
CA GLU A 48 -1.93 1.19 7.72
C GLU A 48 -0.75 1.12 8.68
N ALA A 49 -1.01 0.82 9.96
CA ALA A 49 0.04 0.66 10.97
C ALA A 49 1.00 -0.49 10.63
N GLU A 50 0.48 -1.61 10.13
CA GLU A 50 1.29 -2.74 9.66
C GLU A 50 2.16 -2.35 8.45
N ALA A 51 1.57 -1.66 7.47
CA ALA A 51 2.30 -1.17 6.31
C ALA A 51 3.45 -0.22 6.73
N VAL A 52 3.15 0.74 7.59
CA VAL A 52 4.14 1.69 8.13
C VAL A 52 5.24 0.97 8.91
N ALA A 53 4.88 0.01 9.78
CA ALA A 53 5.85 -0.78 10.52
C ALA A 53 6.76 -1.64 9.61
N ALA A 54 6.24 -2.09 8.47
CA ALA A 54 7.00 -2.80 7.43
C ALA A 54 7.85 -1.87 6.54
N GLY A 55 7.86 -0.56 6.81
CA GLY A 55 8.65 0.44 6.10
C GLY A 55 7.98 1.00 4.84
N TRP A 56 6.66 0.92 4.74
CA TRP A 56 5.89 1.45 3.62
C TRP A 56 5.32 2.81 3.97
N ARG A 57 5.40 3.76 3.04
CA ARG A 57 4.75 5.07 3.20
C ARG A 57 3.44 5.13 2.43
N LYS A 58 2.54 6.02 2.85
CA LYS A 58 1.28 6.27 2.14
C LYS A 58 1.58 6.83 0.74
N ALA A 59 0.85 6.37 -0.27
CA ALA A 59 0.92 6.98 -1.60
C ALA A 59 0.36 8.42 -1.54
N MET A 60 0.96 9.34 -2.29
CA MET A 60 0.62 10.78 -2.21
C MET A 60 -0.78 11.10 -2.73
N ASN A 61 -1.35 10.20 -3.54
CA ASN A 61 -2.68 10.27 -4.13
C ASN A 61 -3.73 9.48 -3.31
N CYS A 62 -3.40 9.13 -2.07
CA CYS A 62 -4.35 8.61 -1.10
C CYS A 62 -4.88 9.76 -0.22
N PRO A 63 -6.19 9.86 0.02
CA PRO A 63 -6.79 10.92 0.83
C PRO A 63 -6.34 10.91 2.30
#